data_AF-F0WM77-F1
#
_entry.id   AF-F0WM77-F1
#
_cell.length_a   1.000
_cell.length_b   1.000
_cell.length_c   1.000
_cell.angle_alpha   90.00
_cell.angle_beta   90.00
_cell.angle_gamma   90.00
#
_symmetry.space_group_name_H-M   'P 1'
#
loop_
_entity.id
_entity.type
_entity.pdbx_description
1 polymer ?
#
loop_
_entity_poly.entity_id
_entity_poly.type
_entity_poly.pdbx_seq_one_letter_code
_entity_poly.pdbx_strand_id
1 'polypeptide(L)'
;MWVTRALCAAVRKTSTGLVGLAVNPNARKDLMQLYRKTLEEVKNQVLPEDAAYRDAVERITKFRLKVVEENEDEEVIEKEINCGQLEELIEQAEDELSVIPVYLEHKLWEPPVKSQE
;
A
#
# COMPACT_ATOMS: atom_id res chain seq x y z
N MET A 1 19.42 31.46 -7.35
CA MET A 1 18.91 30.08 -7.53
C MET A 1 17.61 29.84 -6.75
N TRP A 2 16.61 30.72 -6.86
CA TRP A 2 15.30 30.55 -6.19
C TRP A 2 14.19 30.16 -7.20
N VAL A 3 14.40 30.51 -8.48
CA VAL A 3 13.46 30.25 -9.57
C VAL A 3 13.37 28.76 -9.90
N THR A 4 14.45 28.00 -9.72
CA THR A 4 14.49 26.56 -10.02
C THR A 4 13.65 25.73 -9.06
N ARG A 5 13.58 26.08 -7.77
CA ARG A 5 12.85 25.27 -6.77
C ARG A 5 11.33 25.42 -6.88
N ALA A 6 10.84 26.62 -7.22
CA ALA A 6 9.41 26.87 -7.41
C ALA A 6 8.86 26.21 -8.69
N LEU A 7 9.68 26.11 -9.74
CA LEU A 7 9.29 25.47 -11.00
C LEU A 7 9.16 23.95 -10.87
N CYS A 8 10.07 23.29 -10.15
CA CYS A 8 9.96 21.83 -9.92
C CYS A 8 8.74 21.46 -9.07
N ALA A 9 8.36 22.28 -8.08
CA ALA A 9 7.14 22.07 -7.29
C ALA A 9 5.84 22.23 -8.11
N ALA A 10 5.91 22.84 -9.29
CA ALA A 10 4.76 23.01 -10.20
C ALA A 10 4.69 21.92 -11.29
N VAL A 11 5.69 21.03 -11.38
CA VAL A 11 5.63 19.87 -12.29
C VAL A 11 4.75 18.81 -11.65
N ARG A 12 3.47 18.87 -11.99
CA ARG A 12 2.49 17.87 -11.59
C ARG A 12 2.38 16.81 -12.68
N LYS A 13 2.30 15.54 -12.30
CA LYS A 13 2.07 14.45 -13.24
C LYS A 13 0.79 14.74 -14.04
N THR A 14 0.90 14.77 -15.37
CA THR A 14 -0.23 15.00 -16.28
C THR A 14 -0.95 13.70 -16.63
N SER A 15 -0.21 12.58 -16.64
CA SER A 15 -0.72 11.23 -16.84
C SER A 15 0.21 10.21 -16.16
N THR A 16 -0.36 9.11 -15.67
CA THR A 16 0.38 7.92 -15.19
C THR A 16 1.07 7.17 -16.34
N GLY A 17 0.56 7.30 -17.57
CA GLY A 17 1.03 6.53 -18.72
C GLY A 17 0.45 5.11 -18.80
N LEU A 18 -0.40 4.75 -17.85
CA LEU A 18 -1.12 3.48 -17.78
C LEU A 18 -2.60 3.70 -18.17
N VAL A 19 -3.14 2.77 -18.96
CA VAL A 19 -4.56 2.84 -19.36
C VAL A 19 -5.43 2.43 -18.18
N GLY A 20 -6.47 3.22 -17.88
CA GLY A 20 -7.41 2.93 -16.80
C GLY A 20 -7.00 3.45 -15.42
N LEU A 21 -5.75 3.92 -15.25
CA LEU A 21 -5.26 4.48 -14.00
C LEU A 21 -5.18 6.01 -14.08
N ALA A 22 -6.13 6.70 -13.44
CA ALA A 22 -6.16 8.16 -13.42
C ALA A 22 -5.18 8.72 -12.38
N VAL A 23 -4.54 9.84 -12.70
CA VAL A 23 -3.64 10.55 -11.78
C VAL A 23 -4.43 11.04 -10.57
N ASN A 24 -3.92 10.79 -9.36
CA ASN A 24 -4.54 11.26 -8.13
C ASN A 24 -3.80 12.49 -7.56
N PRO A 25 -4.42 13.68 -7.60
CA PRO A 25 -3.99 14.90 -6.91
C PRO A 25 -3.44 14.81 -5.50
N ASN A 26 -3.99 13.93 -4.69
CA ASN A 26 -3.71 13.81 -3.26
C ASN A 26 -3.22 12.40 -2.92
N ALA A 27 -2.61 11.70 -3.88
CA ALA A 27 -2.24 10.29 -3.77
C ALA A 27 -1.54 9.95 -2.44
N ARG A 28 -0.59 10.79 -2.00
CA ARG A 28 0.10 10.64 -0.72
C ARG A 28 -0.83 10.53 0.48
N LYS A 29 -1.82 11.44 0.58
CA LYS A 29 -2.73 11.48 1.74
C LYS A 29 -3.66 10.28 1.74
N ASP A 30 -4.17 9.91 0.57
CA ASP A 30 -5.08 8.78 0.41
C ASP A 30 -4.34 7.47 0.74
N LEU A 31 -3.12 7.32 0.25
CA LEU A 31 -2.25 6.19 0.55
C LEU A 31 -1.95 6.05 2.05
N MET A 32 -1.66 7.16 2.74
CA MET A 32 -1.48 7.15 4.21
C MET A 32 -2.74 6.68 4.95
N GLN A 33 -3.93 7.13 4.51
CA GLN A 33 -5.19 6.71 5.12
C GLN A 33 -5.45 5.22 4.90
N LEU A 34 -5.22 4.72 3.68
CA LEU A 34 -5.38 3.31 3.35
C LEU A 34 -4.43 2.41 4.14
N TYR A 35 -3.16 2.79 4.29
CA TYR A 35 -2.22 2.00 5.10
C TYR A 35 -2.58 1.99 6.58
N ARG A 36 -3.03 3.11 7.15
CA ARG A 36 -3.52 3.15 8.54
C ARG A 36 -4.73 2.26 8.72
N LYS A 37 -5.69 2.34 7.80
CA LYS A 37 -6.87 1.46 7.79
C LYS A 37 -6.47 -0.01 7.68
N THR A 38 -5.53 -0.35 6.81
CA THR A 38 -5.02 -1.73 6.65
C THR A 38 -4.40 -2.25 7.95
N LEU A 39 -3.58 -1.44 8.63
CA LEU A 39 -3.01 -1.82 9.93
C LEU A 39 -4.08 -1.95 11.03
N GLU A 40 -5.14 -1.16 10.99
CA GLU A 40 -6.27 -1.28 11.92
C GLU A 40 -7.06 -2.57 11.66
N GLU A 41 -7.40 -2.87 10.40
CA GLU A 41 -8.10 -4.10 10.03
C GLU A 41 -7.30 -5.33 10.43
N VAL A 42 -5.99 -5.37 10.12
CA VAL A 42 -5.13 -6.51 10.49
C VAL A 42 -5.03 -6.72 12.00
N LYS A 43 -5.08 -5.64 12.81
CA LYS A 43 -5.04 -5.71 14.27
C LYS A 43 -6.39 -6.04 14.91
N ASN A 44 -7.47 -5.47 14.38
CA ASN A 44 -8.81 -5.59 14.93
C ASN A 44 -9.45 -6.93 14.57
N GLN A 45 -9.09 -7.46 13.41
CA GLN A 45 -9.54 -8.76 12.99
C GLN A 45 -8.82 -9.86 13.76
N VAL A 46 -9.55 -10.94 14.06
CA VAL A 46 -9.09 -12.09 14.86
C VAL A 46 -8.12 -12.96 14.03
N LEU A 47 -7.14 -12.32 13.39
CA LEU A 47 -6.03 -13.00 12.72
C LEU A 47 -5.09 -13.54 13.80
N PRO A 48 -4.78 -14.85 13.79
CA PRO A 48 -3.78 -15.40 14.69
C PRO A 48 -2.46 -14.63 14.57
N GLU A 49 -1.83 -14.31 15.71
CA GLU A 49 -0.51 -13.66 15.71
C GLU A 49 0.57 -14.51 15.04
N ASP A 50 0.38 -15.83 15.00
CA ASP A 50 1.29 -16.79 14.37
C ASP A 50 1.07 -16.93 12.85
N ALA A 51 0.11 -16.20 12.27
CA ALA A 51 -0.13 -16.26 10.83
C ALA A 51 0.94 -15.47 10.07
N ALA A 52 1.75 -16.16 9.26
CA ALA A 52 2.79 -15.56 8.43
C ALA A 52 2.28 -14.41 7.52
N TYR A 53 1.02 -14.46 7.11
CA TYR A 53 0.36 -13.39 6.35
C TYR A 53 0.30 -12.08 7.15
N ARG A 54 -0.13 -12.13 8.42
CA ARG A 54 -0.21 -10.94 9.28
C ARG A 54 1.15 -10.27 9.43
N ASP A 55 2.19 -11.05 9.73
CA ASP A 55 3.56 -10.53 9.86
C ASP A 55 4.06 -9.87 8.57
N ALA A 56 3.79 -10.50 7.42
CA ALA A 56 4.18 -9.96 6.12
C ALA A 56 3.47 -8.63 5.82
N VAL A 57 2.13 -8.59 5.97
CA VAL A 57 1.32 -7.40 5.70
C VAL A 57 1.69 -6.27 6.66
N GLU A 58 1.87 -6.56 7.94
CA GLU A 58 2.28 -5.54 8.92
C GLU A 58 3.65 -4.97 8.58
N ARG A 59 4.64 -5.83 8.27
CA ARG A 59 6.00 -5.38 7.95
C ARG A 59 6.03 -4.53 6.68
N ILE A 60 5.35 -4.95 5.63
CA ILE A 60 5.29 -4.23 4.34
C ILE A 60 4.58 -2.90 4.53
N THR A 61 3.39 -2.91 5.14
CA THR A 61 2.58 -1.71 5.34
C THR A 61 3.28 -0.69 6.25
N LYS A 62 3.94 -1.14 7.33
CA LYS A 62 4.73 -0.26 8.21
C LYS A 62 5.91 0.37 7.48
N PHE A 63 6.63 -0.41 6.67
CA PHE A 63 7.74 0.11 5.86
C PHE A 63 7.26 1.17 4.86
N ARG A 64 6.22 0.85 4.08
CA ARG A 64 5.68 1.78 3.09
C ARG A 64 5.11 3.04 3.75
N LEU A 65 4.37 2.90 4.84
CA LEU A 65 3.83 4.05 5.60
C LEU A 65 4.96 4.96 6.11
N LYS A 66 6.04 4.38 6.64
CA LYS A 66 7.21 5.16 7.10
C LYS A 66 7.82 5.98 5.96
N VAL A 67 8.04 5.37 4.80
CA VAL A 67 8.63 6.08 3.64
C VAL A 67 7.73 7.23 3.17
N VAL A 68 6.41 7.02 3.15
CA VAL A 68 5.41 8.03 2.76
C VAL A 68 5.32 9.16 3.79
N GLU A 69 5.51 8.86 5.08
CA GLU A 69 5.52 9.87 6.15
C GLU A 69 6.81 10.71 6.13
N GLU A 70 7.96 10.10 5.86
CA GLU A 70 9.27 10.76 5.84
C GLU A 70 9.50 11.65 4.61
N ASN A 71 8.87 11.33 3.47
CA ASN A 71 9.07 12.04 2.21
C ASN A 71 7.80 12.78 1.76
N GLU A 72 7.96 13.98 1.23
CA GLU A 72 6.87 14.76 0.62
C GLU A 72 6.84 14.65 -0.91
N ASP A 73 7.99 14.34 -1.51
CA ASP A 73 8.16 14.25 -2.97
C ASP A 73 7.76 12.86 -3.48
N GLU A 74 6.85 12.81 -4.44
CA GLU A 74 6.33 11.57 -5.02
C GLU A 74 7.43 10.75 -5.70
N GLU A 75 8.36 11.38 -6.42
CA GLU A 75 9.41 10.65 -7.14
C GLU A 75 10.36 9.94 -6.17
N VAL A 76 10.62 10.56 -5.02
CA VAL A 76 11.45 9.97 -3.97
C VAL A 76 10.72 8.78 -3.34
N ILE A 77 9.42 8.93 -3.03
CA ILE A 77 8.60 7.84 -2.49
C ILE A 77 8.58 6.64 -3.45
N GLU A 78 8.34 6.86 -4.74
CA GLU A 78 8.30 5.80 -5.76
C GLU A 78 9.64 5.08 -5.87
N LYS A 79 10.74 5.81 -5.80
CA LYS A 79 12.09 5.25 -5.87
C LYS A 79 12.46 4.44 -4.63
N GLU A 80 12.11 4.93 -3.45
CA GLU A 80 12.42 4.25 -2.17
C GLU A 80 11.57 2.99 -1.98
N ILE A 81 10.28 3.03 -2.34
CA ILE A 81 9.39 1.86 -2.27
C ILE A 81 9.67 0.88 -3.42
N ASN A 82 10.09 1.39 -4.59
CA ASN A 82 10.45 0.65 -5.78
C ASN A 82 9.40 -0.39 -6.19
N CYS A 83 8.12 0.00 -6.20
CA CYS A 83 6.99 -0.89 -6.48
C CYS A 83 5.91 -0.19 -7.34
N GLY A 84 6.36 0.55 -8.36
CA GLY A 84 5.48 1.29 -9.27
C GLY A 84 5.20 2.73 -8.82
N GLN A 85 4.18 3.31 -9.43
CA GLN A 85 3.70 4.67 -9.14
C GLN A 85 2.85 4.72 -7.86
N LEU A 86 2.67 5.91 -7.28
CA LEU A 86 1.80 6.08 -6.10
C LEU A 86 0.38 5.59 -6.35
N GLU A 87 -0.18 5.82 -7.54
CA GLU A 87 -1.52 5.36 -7.91
C GLU A 87 -1.64 3.83 -7.93
N GLU A 88 -0.61 3.12 -8.40
CA GLU A 88 -0.58 1.65 -8.35
C GLU A 88 -0.50 1.15 -6.90
N LEU A 89 0.23 1.86 -6.03
CA LEU A 89 0.29 1.53 -4.61
C LEU A 89 -1.06 1.73 -3.90
N ILE A 90 -1.87 2.69 -4.34
CA ILE A 90 -3.23 2.89 -3.83
C ILE A 90 -4.11 1.70 -4.20
N GLU A 91 -4.12 1.29 -5.48
CA GLU A 91 -4.88 0.12 -5.94
C GLU A 91 -4.45 -1.14 -5.19
N GLN A 92 -3.14 -1.37 -5.02
CA GLN A 92 -2.63 -2.48 -4.20
C GLN A 92 -3.13 -2.44 -2.74
N ALA A 93 -3.21 -1.26 -2.13
CA ALA A 93 -3.69 -1.12 -0.76
C ALA A 93 -5.20 -1.35 -0.65
N GLU A 94 -5.98 -0.97 -1.66
CA GLU A 94 -7.42 -1.25 -1.74
C GLU A 94 -7.67 -2.75 -1.96
N ASP A 95 -6.91 -3.39 -2.85
CA ASP A 95 -6.95 -4.82 -3.08
C ASP A 95 -6.62 -5.58 -1.79
N GLU A 96 -5.58 -5.18 -1.06
CA GLU A 96 -5.21 -5.81 0.21
C GLU A 96 -6.36 -5.75 1.23
N LEU A 97 -7.04 -4.60 1.34
CA LEU A 97 -8.24 -4.46 2.19
C LEU A 97 -9.38 -5.40 1.78
N SER A 98 -9.50 -5.70 0.48
CA SER A 98 -10.50 -6.64 -0.02
C SER A 98 -10.13 -8.12 0.21
N VAL A 99 -8.83 -8.42 0.27
CA VAL A 99 -8.30 -9.78 0.48
C VAL A 99 -8.41 -10.19 1.94
N ILE A 100 -8.20 -9.27 2.88
CA ILE A 100 -8.28 -9.51 4.32
C ILE A 100 -9.57 -10.29 4.75
N PRO A 101 -10.81 -9.89 4.38
CA PRO A 101 -12.00 -10.65 4.74
C PRO A 101 -12.07 -12.04 4.09
N VAL A 102 -11.58 -12.18 2.85
CA VAL A 102 -11.50 -13.48 2.15
C VAL A 102 -10.52 -14.41 2.88
N TYR A 103 -9.38 -13.87 3.33
CA TYR A 103 -8.38 -14.62 4.09
C TYR A 103 -8.96 -15.17 5.40
N LEU A 104 -9.80 -14.38 6.09
CA LEU A 104 -10.53 -14.81 7.27
C LEU A 104 -11.59 -15.89 6.99
N GLU A 105 -12.40 -15.70 5.94
CA GLU A 105 -13.47 -16.62 5.58
C GLU A 105 -12.92 -18.02 5.30
N HIS A 106 -11.81 -18.09 4.57
CA HIS A 106 -11.20 -19.34 4.14
C HIS A 106 -10.16 -19.91 5.11
N LYS A 107 -9.81 -19.18 6.18
CA LYS A 107 -8.81 -19.60 7.18
C LYS A 107 -7.52 -20.16 6.56
N LEU A 108 -6.94 -19.40 5.64
CA LEU A 108 -5.81 -19.86 4.80
C LEU A 108 -4.52 -20.16 5.58
N TRP A 109 -4.48 -19.89 6.89
CA TRP A 109 -3.39 -20.27 7.78
C TRP A 109 -3.47 -21.73 8.25
N GLU A 110 -4.60 -22.42 8.06
CA GLU A 110 -4.74 -23.82 8.44
C GLU A 110 -3.91 -24.72 7.50
N PRO A 111 -3.29 -25.79 8.02
CA PRO A 111 -2.55 -26.73 7.18
C PRO A 111 -3.50 -27.40 6.17
N PRO A 112 -2.98 -27.81 5.00
CA PRO A 112 -3.80 -28.43 3.97
C PRO A 112 -4.49 -29.70 4.49
N VAL A 113 -5.72 -29.94 4.03
CA VAL A 113 -6.45 -31.16 4.33
C VAL A 113 -5.66 -32.35 3.77
N LYS A 114 -5.40 -33.36 4.60
CA LYS A 114 -4.69 -34.57 4.18
C LYS A 114 -5.43 -35.23 3.00
N SER A 115 -4.70 -35.62 1.96
CA SER A 115 -5.24 -36.47 0.90
C SER A 115 -5.75 -37.76 1.53
N GLN A 116 -7.00 -38.14 1.24
CA GLN A 116 -7.50 -39.45 1.64
C GLN A 116 -6.80 -40.49 0.75
N GLU A 117 -5.93 -41.29 1.37
CA GLU A 117 -5.32 -42.48 0.76
C GLU A 117 -6.32 -43.64 0.70
#